data_AF-A0A920DJM7-F1
#
_entry.id   AF-A0A920DJM7-F1
#
_cell.length_a   1.000
_cell.length_b   1.000
_cell.length_c   1.000
_cell.angle_alpha   90.00
_cell.angle_beta   90.00
_cell.angle_gamma   90.00
#
_symmetry.space_group_name_H-M   'P 1'
#
loop_
_entity.id
_entity.type
_entity.pdbx_description
1 polymer ?
#
loop_
_entity_poly.entity_id
_entity_poly.type
_entity_poly.pdbx_seq_one_letter_code
_entity_poly.pdbx_strand_id
1 'polypeptide(L)'
;MFQFIKSLRQKDTMSFKQKFRSVDVLILDDIQFMIGKVSTQEEFFHTFNSLLDMNKKVIISGDRSPSDLGSFNERMKSRLSGGLVVDIMPADYNLRFSIIKNKYNELKR
;
A
#
# COMPACT_ATOMS: atom_id res chain seq x y z
N MET A 1 -0.13 1.52 9.53
CA MET A 1 -1.13 0.45 9.29
C MET A 1 -2.16 0.25 10.40
N PHE A 2 -1.78 0.17 11.68
CA PHE A 2 -2.70 -0.16 12.77
C PHE A 2 -3.90 0.79 12.89
N GLN A 3 -3.68 2.10 12.68
CA GLN A 3 -4.77 3.08 12.64
C GLN A 3 -5.73 2.87 11.46
N PHE A 4 -5.22 2.48 10.29
CA PHE A 4 -6.03 2.17 9.10
C PHE A 4 -6.93 0.96 9.36
N ILE A 5 -6.38 -0.14 9.89
CA ILE A 5 -7.15 -1.34 10.25
C ILE A 5 -8.18 -1.02 11.35
N LYS A 6 -7.81 -0.19 12.34
CA LYS A 6 -8.73 0.25 13.40
C LYS A 6 -9.87 1.09 12.83
N SER A 7 -9.58 2.01 11.91
CA SER A 7 -10.58 2.88 11.29
C SER A 7 -11.50 2.12 10.32
N LEU A 8 -10.99 1.11 9.61
CA LEU A 8 -11.81 0.19 8.82
C LEU A 8 -12.78 -0.58 9.74
N ARG A 9 -12.25 -1.27 10.77
CA ARG A 9 -13.07 -2.08 11.69
C ARG A 9 -14.15 -1.31 12.45
N GLN A 10 -14.01 0.00 12.64
CA GLN A 10 -14.92 0.80 13.46
C GLN A 10 -16.26 1.16 12.79
N LYS A 11 -16.50 0.79 11.51
CA LYS A 11 -17.76 1.05 10.78
C LYS A 11 -18.19 2.53 10.74
N ASP A 12 -17.33 3.46 11.12
CA ASP A 12 -17.63 4.88 10.99
C ASP A 12 -17.26 5.33 9.58
N THR A 13 -18.05 4.85 8.63
CA THR A 13 -17.91 5.15 7.21
C THR A 13 -17.98 6.66 6.95
N MET A 14 -18.57 7.44 7.85
CA MET A 14 -18.74 8.89 7.69
C MET A 14 -17.46 9.65 8.06
N SER A 15 -16.85 9.36 9.22
CA SER A 15 -15.55 9.95 9.58
C SER A 15 -14.42 9.44 8.69
N PHE A 16 -14.49 8.16 8.28
CA PHE A 16 -13.55 7.58 7.32
C PHE A 16 -13.68 8.26 5.95
N LYS A 17 -14.89 8.39 5.39
CA LYS A 17 -15.09 9.11 4.11
C LYS A 17 -14.62 10.56 4.20
N GLN A 18 -14.84 11.27 5.30
CA GLN A 18 -14.35 12.63 5.46
C GLN A 18 -12.82 12.69 5.47
N LYS A 19 -12.16 11.83 6.26
CA LYS A 19 -10.70 11.84 6.42
C LYS A 19 -9.95 11.40 5.17
N PHE A 20 -10.53 10.49 4.37
CA PHE A 20 -9.93 10.03 3.12
C PHE A 20 -10.34 10.87 1.89
N ARG A 21 -11.49 11.56 1.91
CA ARG A 21 -11.82 12.56 0.87
C ARG A 21 -10.93 13.79 0.92
N SER A 22 -10.40 14.14 2.10
CA SER A 22 -9.49 15.26 2.26
C SER A 22 -8.06 14.98 1.79
N VAL A 23 -7.68 13.72 1.52
CA VAL A 23 -6.31 13.40 1.10
C VAL A 23 -6.20 13.34 -0.42
N ASP A 24 -5.09 13.87 -0.94
CA ASP A 24 -4.76 13.78 -2.37
C ASP A 24 -3.99 12.51 -2.72
N VAL A 25 -3.27 11.97 -1.73
CA VAL A 25 -2.44 10.76 -1.84
C VAL A 25 -2.70 9.83 -0.66
N LEU A 26 -3.00 8.57 -0.94
CA LEU A 26 -3.01 7.47 0.02
C LEU A 26 -1.75 6.63 -0.18
N ILE A 27 -0.95 6.47 0.87
CA ILE A 27 0.20 5.56 0.88
C ILE A 27 -0.11 4.41 1.84
N LEU A 28 0.01 3.19 1.34
CA LEU A 28 -0.13 1.97 2.12
C LEU A 28 1.17 1.19 2.04
N ASP A 29 1.73 0.93 3.22
CA ASP A 29 2.88 0.05 3.35
C ASP A 29 2.42 -1.39 3.61
N ASP A 30 3.18 -2.38 3.15
CA ASP A 30 3.02 -3.81 3.43
C ASP A 30 1.60 -4.38 3.26
N ILE A 31 1.05 -4.32 2.04
CA ILE A 31 -0.30 -4.85 1.73
C ILE A 31 -0.53 -6.31 2.17
N GLN A 32 0.54 -7.11 2.28
CA GLN A 32 0.53 -8.50 2.74
C GLN A 32 -0.05 -8.67 4.16
N PHE A 33 -0.05 -7.65 5.02
CA PHE A 33 -0.67 -7.76 6.35
C PHE A 33 -2.21 -7.89 6.33
N MET A 34 -2.85 -7.64 5.18
CA MET A 34 -4.28 -7.82 4.98
C MET A 34 -4.64 -9.23 4.48
N ILE A 35 -3.65 -10.08 4.15
CA ILE A 35 -3.85 -11.49 3.79
C ILE A 35 -4.61 -12.22 4.91
N GLY A 36 -5.65 -12.98 4.55
CA GLY A 36 -6.52 -13.70 5.48
C GLY A 36 -7.54 -12.85 6.26
N LYS A 37 -7.50 -11.51 6.17
CA LYS A 37 -8.46 -10.61 6.84
C LYS A 37 -9.58 -10.17 5.88
N VAL A 38 -10.48 -11.10 5.54
CA VAL A 38 -11.51 -10.92 4.49
C VAL A 38 -12.29 -9.61 4.65
N SER A 39 -12.81 -9.30 5.85
CA SER A 39 -13.57 -8.06 6.08
C SER A 39 -12.75 -6.79 5.85
N THR A 40 -11.46 -6.80 6.23
CA THR A 40 -10.54 -5.68 6.01
C THR A 40 -10.21 -5.51 4.53
N GLN A 41 -10.09 -6.61 3.78
CA GLN A 41 -9.85 -6.58 2.33
C GLN A 41 -11.04 -6.00 1.57
N GLU A 42 -12.27 -6.38 1.91
CA GLU A 42 -13.49 -5.84 1.27
C GLU A 42 -13.63 -4.34 1.50
N GLU A 43 -13.42 -3.89 2.73
CA GLU A 43 -13.55 -2.48 3.06
C GLU A 43 -12.43 -1.63 2.42
N PHE A 44 -11.22 -2.19 2.35
CA PHE A 44 -10.15 -1.60 1.58
C PHE A 44 -10.50 -1.49 0.09
N PHE A 45 -11.09 -2.52 -0.52
CA PHE A 45 -11.51 -2.49 -1.91
C PHE A 45 -12.51 -1.35 -2.19
N HIS A 46 -13.49 -1.13 -1.32
CA HIS A 46 -14.43 -0.01 -1.45
C HIS A 46 -13.73 1.35 -1.33
N THR A 47 -12.82 1.48 -0.36
CA THR A 47 -12.03 2.70 -0.15
C THR A 47 -11.16 3.00 -1.36
N PHE A 48 -10.44 2.00 -1.84
CA PHE A 48 -9.56 2.08 -2.98
C PHE A 48 -10.30 2.57 -4.22
N ASN A 49 -11.43 1.96 -4.56
CA ASN A 49 -12.24 2.41 -5.70
C ASN A 49 -12.75 3.83 -5.52
N SER A 50 -13.27 4.20 -4.34
CA SER A 50 -13.74 5.57 -4.10
C SER A 50 -12.63 6.61 -4.26
N LEU A 51 -11.38 6.29 -3.94
CA LEU A 51 -10.24 7.19 -4.12
C LEU A 51 -9.86 7.33 -5.60
N LEU A 52 -9.86 6.21 -6.33
CA LEU A 52 -9.61 6.24 -7.78
C LEU A 52 -10.70 7.02 -8.52
N ASP A 53 -11.98 6.83 -8.18
CA ASP A 53 -13.11 7.55 -8.76
C ASP A 53 -13.01 9.07 -8.52
N MET A 54 -12.35 9.48 -7.44
CA MET A 54 -12.06 10.88 -7.09
C MET A 54 -10.74 11.39 -7.68
N ASN A 55 -10.10 10.63 -8.58
CA ASN A 55 -8.77 10.91 -9.16
C ASN A 55 -7.67 11.13 -8.10
N LYS A 56 -7.80 10.55 -6.91
CA LYS A 56 -6.76 10.58 -5.88
C LYS A 56 -5.66 9.57 -6.20
N LYS A 57 -4.44 9.85 -5.77
CA LYS A 57 -3.30 8.95 -5.97
C LYS A 57 -3.27 7.90 -4.88
N VAL A 58 -3.01 6.66 -5.26
CA VAL A 58 -2.83 5.55 -4.31
C VAL A 58 -1.48 4.90 -4.61
N ILE A 59 -0.63 4.82 -3.58
CA ILE A 59 0.68 4.17 -3.61
C ILE A 59 0.64 3.02 -2.63
N ILE A 60 1.06 1.84 -3.08
CA ILE A 60 1.00 0.61 -2.30
C ILE A 60 2.36 -0.06 -2.42
N SER A 61 2.94 -0.46 -1.31
CA SER A 61 4.07 -1.37 -1.26
C SER A 61 3.64 -2.76 -0.80
N GLY A 62 4.46 -3.75 -1.12
CA GLY A 62 4.36 -5.08 -0.56
C GLY A 62 5.48 -5.99 -1.04
N ASP A 63 5.69 -7.07 -0.29
CA ASP A 63 6.75 -8.05 -0.57
C ASP A 63 6.43 -8.98 -1.76
N ARG A 64 5.24 -8.84 -2.36
CA ARG A 64 4.73 -9.73 -3.40
C ARG A 64 4.08 -8.93 -4.51
N SER A 65 4.23 -9.43 -5.73
CA SER A 65 3.54 -8.88 -6.89
C SER A 65 2.02 -8.95 -6.69
N PRO A 66 1.23 -8.06 -7.32
CA PRO A 66 -0.23 -8.13 -7.28
C PRO A 66 -0.81 -9.50 -7.66
N SER A 67 -0.19 -10.21 -8.60
CA SER A 67 -0.56 -11.56 -9.02
C SER A 67 -0.33 -12.61 -7.91
N ASP A 68 0.70 -12.44 -7.09
CA ASP A 68 1.11 -13.39 -6.04
C ASP A 68 0.48 -13.09 -4.67
N LEU A 69 -0.43 -12.12 -4.60
CA LEU A 69 -1.22 -11.80 -3.40
C LEU A 69 -2.33 -12.85 -3.18
N GLY A 70 -1.93 -14.11 -2.94
CA GLY A 70 -2.78 -15.32 -2.96
C GLY A 70 -4.24 -15.13 -2.49
N SER A 71 -4.43 -14.84 -1.20
CA SER A 71 -5.77 -14.76 -0.56
C SER A 71 -6.58 -13.49 -0.91
N PHE A 72 -6.03 -12.56 -1.68
CA PHE A 72 -6.81 -11.42 -2.16
C PHE A 72 -7.76 -11.87 -3.26
N ASN A 73 -8.93 -11.22 -3.31
CA ASN A 73 -9.87 -11.48 -4.38
C ASN A 73 -9.31 -11.03 -5.75
N GLU A 74 -9.72 -11.73 -6.82
CA GLU A 74 -9.25 -11.46 -8.19
C GLU A 74 -9.55 -10.03 -8.65
N ARG A 75 -10.63 -9.43 -8.14
CA ARG A 75 -11.00 -8.03 -8.43
C ARG A 75 -9.93 -7.06 -7.92
N MET A 76 -9.42 -7.27 -6.72
CA MET A 76 -8.37 -6.44 -6.11
C MET A 76 -7.04 -6.65 -6.85
N LYS A 77 -6.68 -7.90 -7.15
CA LYS A 77 -5.46 -8.21 -7.93
C LYS A 77 -5.48 -7.51 -9.29
N SER A 78 -6.57 -7.63 -10.03
CA SER A 78 -6.75 -6.96 -11.33
C SER A 78 -6.61 -5.44 -11.22
N ARG A 79 -7.18 -4.84 -10.18
CA ARG A 79 -7.09 -3.39 -9.95
C ARG A 79 -5.68 -2.93 -9.62
N LEU A 80 -4.95 -3.68 -8.79
CA LEU A 80 -3.56 -3.40 -8.47
C LEU A 80 -2.66 -3.55 -9.71
N SER A 81 -2.87 -4.59 -10.51
CA SER A 81 -2.14 -4.84 -11.76
C SER A 81 -2.46 -3.82 -12.86
N GLY A 82 -3.63 -3.19 -12.84
CA GLY A 82 -4.01 -2.15 -13.80
C GLY A 82 -3.32 -0.80 -13.58
N GLY A 83 -2.56 -0.65 -12.49
CA GLY A 83 -1.75 0.54 -12.21
C GLY A 83 -0.31 0.44 -12.71
N LEU A 84 0.55 1.32 -12.18
CA LEU A 84 2.00 1.22 -12.36
C LEU A 84 2.56 0.22 -11.34
N VAL A 85 3.01 -0.94 -11.81
CA VAL A 85 3.65 -1.96 -11.00
C VAL A 85 5.14 -1.94 -11.28
N VAL A 86 5.96 -1.72 -10.24
CA VAL A 86 7.41 -1.66 -10.33
C VAL A 86 7.99 -2.60 -9.29
N ASP A 87 8.91 -3.46 -9.74
CA ASP A 87 9.63 -4.37 -8.85
C ASP A 87 10.89 -3.67 -8.28
N ILE A 88 11.20 -3.95 -7.02
CA ILE A 88 12.41 -3.47 -6.34
C ILE A 88 13.35 -4.66 -6.21
N MET A 89 14.28 -4.76 -7.14
CA MET A 89 15.26 -5.85 -7.14
C MET A 89 16.33 -5.64 -6.07
N PRO A 90 16.97 -6.73 -5.59
CA PRO A 90 18.13 -6.65 -4.73
C PRO A 90 19.23 -5.80 -5.35
N ALA A 91 19.81 -4.92 -4.54
CA ALA A 91 20.90 -4.06 -4.99
C ALA A 91 22.16 -4.87 -5.37
N ASP A 92 22.77 -4.52 -6.50
CA ASP A 92 24.05 -5.10 -6.91
C ASP A 92 25.19 -4.66 -5.97
N TYR A 93 26.42 -5.14 -6.22
CA TYR A 93 27.56 -4.78 -5.39
C TYR A 93 27.82 -3.27 -5.35
N ASN A 94 27.77 -2.59 -6.51
CA ASN A 94 28.11 -1.18 -6.63
C ASN A 94 27.07 -0.29 -5.92
N LEU A 95 25.78 -0.62 -6.10
CA LEU A 95 24.68 0.06 -5.44
C LEU A 95 24.72 -0.19 -3.93
N ARG A 96 24.95 -1.44 -3.48
CA ARG A 96 25.11 -1.75 -2.05
C ARG A 96 26.27 -0.97 -1.42
N PHE A 97 27.44 -0.94 -2.06
CA PHE A 97 28.58 -0.17 -1.58
C PHE A 97 28.25 1.32 -1.46
N SER A 98 27.58 1.88 -2.48
CA SER A 98 27.17 3.29 -2.50
C SER A 98 26.18 3.61 -1.37
N ILE A 99 25.19 2.74 -1.14
CA ILE A 99 24.23 2.87 -0.04
C ILE A 99 24.95 2.86 1.32
N ILE A 100 25.84 1.89 1.55
CA ILE A 100 26.60 1.77 2.81
C ILE A 100 27.49 2.99 3.03
N LYS A 101 28.21 3.43 2.00
CA LYS A 101 29.07 4.63 2.06
C LYS A 101 28.27 5.87 2.41
N ASN A 102 27.09 6.04 1.80
CA ASN A 102 26.20 7.16 2.10
C ASN A 102 25.69 7.10 3.55
N LYS A 103 25.28 5.91 4.02
CA LYS A 103 24.84 5.71 5.41
C LYS A 103 25.94 5.93 6.44
N TYR A 104 27.16 5.50 6.16
CA TYR A 104 28.31 5.78 7.03
C TYR A 104 28.56 7.29 7.17
N ASN A 105 28.52 8.03 6.07
CA ASN A 105 28.71 9.48 6.09
C ASN A 105 27.57 10.23 6.80
N GLU A 106 26.34 9.74 6.69
CA GLU A 106 25.17 10.28 7.41
C GLU A 106 25.33 10.11 8.93
N LEU A 107 25.78 8.95 9.40
CA LEU A 107 25.94 8.62 10.82
C LEU A 107 27.16 9.25 11.49
N LYS A 108 28.15 9.69 10.70
CA LYS A 108 29.37 10.33 11.21
C LYS A 108 29.16 11.83 11.52
N ARG A 109 28.06 12.42 11.03
CA ARG A 109 27.63 13.79 11.35
C ARG A 109 26.85 13.81 12.64
#